data_AF-A0A084IHQ5-F1
#
_entry.id   AF-A0A084IHQ5-F1
#
_cell.length_a   1.000
_cell.length_b   1.000
_cell.length_c   1.000
_cell.angle_alpha   90.00
_cell.angle_beta   90.00
_cell.angle_gamma   90.00
#
_symmetry.space_group_name_H-M   'P 1'
#
loop_
_entity.id
_entity.type
_entity.pdbx_description
1 polymer ?
#
loop_
_entity_poly.entity_id
_entity_poly.type
_entity_poly.pdbx_seq_one_letter_code
_entity_poly.pdbx_strand_id
1 'polypeptide(L)'
;MLRLIRNLIVILAVFIGLAFGFFNYGATPVDLLWTKTEAPLSVLLGLSFLLGLIIAFVLCGLRMARLRARLSSTRRQLKDAEAEISNLRSMPIHDA
;
A
#
# COMPACT_ATOMS: atom_id res chain seq x y z
N MET A 1 -3.18 15.28 18.07
CA MET A 1 -1.74 15.19 18.42
C MET A 1 -0.98 14.17 17.57
N LEU A 2 -1.24 12.86 17.64
CA LEU A 2 -0.47 11.84 16.89
C LEU A 2 -0.43 12.04 15.36
N ARG A 3 -1.56 12.43 14.74
CA ARG A 3 -1.60 12.73 13.29
C ARG A 3 -0.71 13.92 12.90
N LEU A 4 -0.66 14.94 13.76
CA LEU A 4 0.17 16.13 13.54
C LEU A 4 1.65 15.78 13.68
N ILE A 5 2.02 15.04 14.73
CA ILE A 5 3.40 14.57 14.95
C ILE A 5 3.87 13.70 13.77
N ARG A 6 3.05 12.74 13.33
CA ARG A 6 3.36 11.92 12.14
C ARG A 6 3.60 12.79 10.91
N ASN A 7 2.71 13.75 10.64
CA ASN A 7 2.85 14.62 9.47
C ASN A 7 4.12 15.48 9.56
N LEU A 8 4.46 16.00 10.75
CA LEU A 8 5.72 16.73 10.97
C LEU A 8 6.94 15.85 10.72
N ILE A 9 6.95 14.61 11.22
CA ILE A 9 8.04 13.65 10.97
C ILE A 9 8.21 13.39 9.47
N VAL A 10 7.09 13.19 8.75
CA VAL A 10 7.13 12.99 7.29
C VAL A 10 7.70 14.21 6.59
N ILE A 11 7.23 15.41 6.92
CA ILE A 11 7.73 16.66 6.33
C ILE A 11 9.23 16.81 6.61
N LEU A 12 9.66 16.60 7.85
CA LEU A 12 11.07 16.70 8.24
C LEU A 12 11.92 15.68 7.48
N ALA A 13 11.47 14.44 7.35
CA ALA A 13 12.16 13.40 6.59
C ALA A 13 12.32 13.78 5.11
N VAL A 14 11.28 14.38 4.50
CA VAL A 14 11.35 14.88 3.13
C VAL A 14 12.40 15.99 3.01
N PHE A 15 12.41 16.97 3.92
CA PHE A 15 13.42 18.04 3.90
C PHE A 15 14.83 17.51 4.09
N ILE A 16 15.04 16.56 4.99
CA ILE A 16 16.36 15.92 5.18
C ILE A 16 16.80 15.20 3.90
N GLY A 17 15.91 14.46 3.25
CA GLY A 17 16.20 13.77 2.00
C GLY A 17 16.56 14.75 0.87
N LEU A 18 15.82 15.85 0.73
CA LEU A 18 16.11 16.89 -0.26
C LEU A 18 17.45 17.58 0.01
N ALA A 19 17.71 17.97 1.26
CA ALA A 19 18.98 18.58 1.65
C ALA A 19 20.15 17.63 1.39
N PHE A 20 20.02 16.36 1.76
CA PHE A 20 21.02 15.33 1.48
C PHE A 20 21.28 15.20 -0.02
N GLY A 21 20.23 15.13 -0.85
CA GLY A 21 20.37 15.07 -2.30
C GLY A 21 21.06 16.30 -2.90
N PHE A 22 20.70 17.49 -2.43
CA PHE A 22 21.28 18.75 -2.91
C PHE A 22 22.76 18.89 -2.54
N PHE A 23 23.13 18.67 -1.27
CA PHE A 23 24.53 18.77 -0.83
C PHE A 23 25.42 17.65 -1.37
N ASN A 24 24.84 16.55 -1.86
CA ASN A 24 25.54 15.43 -2.49
C ASN A 24 25.22 15.33 -3.99
N TYR A 25 24.94 16.45 -4.65
CA TYR A 25 24.70 16.52 -6.10
C TYR A 25 26.03 16.58 -6.88
N GLY A 26 26.93 15.63 -6.62
CA GLY A 26 28.16 15.46 -7.39
C GLY A 26 27.96 14.39 -8.47
N ALA A 27 28.32 14.67 -9.73
CA ALA A 27 28.31 13.66 -10.78
C ALA A 27 29.44 12.65 -10.53
N THR A 28 29.09 11.36 -10.54
CA THR A 28 30.02 10.26 -10.32
C THR A 28 29.74 9.16 -11.36
N PRO A 29 30.76 8.45 -11.86
CA PRO A 29 30.56 7.28 -12.71
C PRO A 29 29.79 6.20 -11.96
N VAL A 30 28.68 5.76 -12.52
CA VAL A 30 27.86 4.65 -12.00
C VAL A 30 27.76 3.56 -13.05
N ASP A 31 28.08 2.34 -12.65
CA ASP A 31 27.90 1.13 -13.45
C ASP A 31 26.52 0.51 -13.17
N LEU A 32 25.65 0.51 -14.18
CA LEU A 32 24.27 0.00 -14.14
C LEU A 32 24.19 -1.44 -14.69
N LEU A 33 25.26 -2.22 -14.54
CA LEU A 33 25.44 -3.61 -15.01
C LEU A 33 25.57 -3.73 -16.53
N TRP A 34 24.68 -3.10 -17.29
CA TRP A 34 24.68 -3.13 -18.77
C TRP A 34 25.22 -1.86 -19.41
N THR A 35 25.34 -0.77 -18.64
CA THR A 35 25.83 0.52 -19.14
C THR A 35 26.49 1.31 -18.02
N LYS A 36 27.34 2.27 -18.38
CA LYS A 36 27.94 3.23 -17.44
C LYS A 36 27.39 4.62 -17.73
N THR A 37 27.08 5.36 -16.68
CA THR A 37 26.56 6.72 -16.79
C THR A 37 27.24 7.64 -15.77
N GLU A 38 27.37 8.91 -16.13
CA GLU A 38 27.80 9.97 -15.20
C GLU A 38 26.55 10.64 -14.64
N ALA A 39 26.24 10.40 -13.37
CA ALA A 39 25.08 10.99 -12.72
C ALA A 39 25.28 11.07 -11.21
N PRO A 40 24.58 11.97 -10.50
CA PRO A 40 24.63 11.99 -9.05
C PRO A 40 24.04 10.70 -8.46
N LEU A 41 24.87 9.97 -7.71
CA LEU A 41 24.47 8.70 -7.11
C LEU A 41 23.27 8.87 -6.16
N SER A 42 23.20 10.00 -5.45
CA SER A 42 22.09 10.38 -4.57
C SER A 42 20.74 10.41 -5.31
N VAL A 43 20.72 10.92 -6.55
CA VAL A 43 19.51 10.98 -7.38
C VAL A 43 19.11 9.59 -7.85
N LEU A 44 20.06 8.79 -8.32
CA LEU A 44 19.80 7.41 -8.78
C LEU A 44 19.24 6.54 -7.64
N LEU A 45 19.82 6.63 -6.44
CA LEU A 45 19.31 5.93 -5.25
C LEU A 45 17.90 6.42 -4.87
N GLY A 46 17.67 7.73 -4.87
CA GLY A 46 16.36 8.31 -4.58
C GLY A 46 15.27 7.83 -5.55
N LEU A 47 15.56 7.83 -6.85
CA LEU A 47 14.67 7.31 -7.89
C LEU A 47 14.41 5.82 -7.73
N SER A 48 15.45 5.02 -7.49
CA SER A 48 15.34 3.58 -7.30
C SER A 48 14.45 3.23 -6.10
N PHE A 49 14.64 3.95 -4.99
CA PHE A 49 13.80 3.81 -3.81
C PHE A 49 12.34 4.21 -4.09
N LEU A 50 12.12 5.33 -4.78
CA LEU A 50 10.78 5.80 -5.13
C LEU A 50 10.04 4.81 -6.04
N LEU A 51 10.73 4.23 -7.03
CA LEU A 51 10.18 3.17 -7.87
C LEU A 51 9.78 1.95 -7.04
N GLY A 52 10.65 1.52 -6.13
CA GLY A 52 10.34 0.43 -5.19
C GLY A 52 9.10 0.72 -4.34
N LEU A 53 8.97 1.95 -3.82
CA LEU A 53 7.80 2.38 -3.06
C LEU A 53 6.52 2.36 -3.89
N ILE A 54 6.56 2.85 -5.14
CA ILE A 54 5.40 2.84 -6.04
C ILE A 54 4.97 1.41 -6.32
N ILE A 55 5.91 0.51 -6.64
CA ILE A 55 5.62 -0.90 -6.89
C ILE A 55 4.98 -1.55 -5.65
N ALA A 56 5.57 -1.35 -4.48
CA ALA A 56 5.05 -1.88 -3.23
C ALA A 56 3.64 -1.34 -2.92
N PHE A 57 3.43 -0.04 -3.10
CA PHE A 57 2.14 0.61 -2.90
C PHE A 57 1.05 0.02 -3.81
N VAL A 58 1.35 -0.15 -5.10
CA VAL A 58 0.41 -0.74 -6.07
C VAL A 58 0.08 -2.18 -5.69
N LEU A 59 1.09 -3.02 -5.42
CA LEU A 59 0.88 -4.42 -5.07
C LEU A 59 0.06 -4.58 -3.78
N CYS A 60 0.40 -3.81 -2.74
CA CYS A 60 -0.33 -3.80 -1.47
C CYS A 60 -1.76 -3.27 -1.64
N GLY A 61 -1.93 -2.20 -2.43
CA GLY A 61 -3.24 -1.62 -2.73
C GLY A 61 -4.16 -2.61 -3.43
N LEU A 62 -3.67 -3.31 -4.46
CA LEU A 62 -4.43 -4.34 -5.17
C LEU A 62 -4.81 -5.50 -4.25
N ARG A 63 -3.89 -5.97 -3.40
CA ARG A 63 -4.19 -7.02 -2.41
C ARG A 63 -5.27 -6.55 -1.43
N MET A 64 -5.13 -5.36 -0.86
CA MET A 64 -6.09 -4.79 0.08
C MET A 64 -7.48 -4.65 -0.56
N ALA A 65 -7.56 -4.18 -1.80
CA ALA A 65 -8.82 -4.08 -2.54
C ALA A 65 -9.50 -5.45 -2.72
N ARG A 66 -8.75 -6.47 -3.11
CA ARG A 66 -9.27 -7.86 -3.21
C ARG A 66 -9.75 -8.39 -1.87
N LEU A 67 -9.02 -8.15 -0.79
CA LEU A 67 -9.43 -8.57 0.56
C LEU A 67 -10.75 -7.90 0.98
N ARG A 68 -10.90 -6.60 0.72
CA ARG A 68 -12.14 -5.87 1.01
C ARG A 68 -13.32 -6.40 0.20
N ALA A 69 -13.12 -6.71 -1.08
CA ALA A 69 -14.16 -7.30 -1.93
C ALA A 69 -14.60 -8.67 -1.40
N ARG A 70 -13.65 -9.55 -1.04
CA ARG A 70 -13.94 -10.85 -0.44
C ARG A 70 -14.69 -10.72 0.88
N LEU A 71 -14.24 -9.84 1.77
CA LEU A 71 -14.91 -9.57 3.04
C LEU A 71 -16.36 -9.11 2.85
N SER A 72 -16.61 -8.24 1.88
CA SER A 72 -17.98 -7.80 1.55
C SER A 72 -18.84 -8.95 1.04
N SER A 73 -18.30 -9.80 0.15
CA SER A 73 -19.00 -10.98 -0.36
C SER A 73 -19.32 -11.97 0.75
N THR A 74 -18.36 -12.30 1.61
CA THR A 74 -18.56 -13.25 2.71
C THR A 74 -19.59 -12.73 3.72
N ARG A 75 -19.60 -11.42 4.02
CA ARG A 75 -20.62 -10.83 4.90
C ARG A 75 -22.04 -10.92 4.31
N ARG A 76 -22.19 -10.77 2.99
CA ARG A 76 -23.48 -10.95 2.32
C ARG A 76 -23.95 -12.39 2.42
N GLN A 77 -23.08 -13.35 2.08
CA GLN A 77 -23.39 -14.79 2.18
C GLN A 77 -23.77 -15.20 3.60
N LEU A 78 -23.07 -14.68 4.63
CA LEU A 78 -23.42 -14.95 6.02
C LEU A 78 -24.83 -14.45 6.36
N LYS A 79 -25.16 -13.21 5.95
CA LYS A 79 -26.48 -12.63 6.20
C LYS A 79 -27.59 -13.41 5.50
N ASP A 80 -27.37 -13.83 4.26
CA ASP A 80 -28.35 -14.61 3.50
C ASP A 80 -28.60 -15.97 4.15
N ALA A 81 -27.53 -16.66 4.59
CA ALA A 81 -27.64 -17.92 5.31
C ALA A 81 -28.33 -17.79 6.68
N GLU A 82 -28.04 -16.73 7.44
CA GLU A 82 -28.74 -16.42 8.70
C GLU A 82 -30.24 -16.19 8.48
N ALA A 83 -30.60 -15.49 7.39
CA ALA A 83 -32.00 -15.27 7.02
C ALA A 83 -32.72 -16.57 6.62
N GLU A 84 -32.05 -17.46 5.89
CA GLU A 84 -32.60 -18.77 5.53
C GLU A 84 -32.85 -19.64 6.76
N ILE A 85 -31.90 -19.72 7.69
CA ILE A 85 -32.08 -20.45 8.95
C ILE A 85 -33.24 -19.86 9.77
N SER A 86 -33.35 -18.53 9.83
CA SER A 86 -34.46 -17.86 10.51
C SER A 86 -35.81 -18.21 9.88
N ASN A 87 -35.90 -18.16 8.54
CA ASN A 87 -37.11 -18.50 7.81
C ASN A 87 -37.51 -19.97 8.03
N LEU A 88 -36.56 -20.91 7.93
CA LEU A 88 -36.80 -22.33 8.18
C LEU A 88 -37.27 -22.58 9.62
N ARG A 89 -36.69 -21.90 10.61
CA ARG A 89 -37.13 -22.00 12.02
C ARG A 89 -38.52 -21.43 12.27
N SER A 90 -38.98 -20.51 11.43
CA SER A 90 -40.30 -19.87 11.56
C SER A 90 -41.41 -20.62 10.82
N MET A 91 -41.08 -21.66 10.04
CA MET A 91 -42.08 -22.47 9.35
C MET A 91 -42.87 -23.34 10.35
N PRO A 92 -44.21 -23.33 10.31
CA PRO A 92 -45.02 -24.23 11.12
C PRO A 92 -44.69 -25.68 10.75
N ILE A 93 -44.42 -26.52 11.75
CA ILE A 93 -44.32 -27.97 11.53
C ILE A 93 -45.71 -28.44 11.11
N HIS A 94 -45.86 -28.87 9.85
CA HIS A 94 -47.05 -29.59 9.43
C HIS A 94 -46.92 -31.02 9.98
N ASP A 95 -47.57 -31.27 11.11
CA ASP A 95 -47.82 -32.62 11.58
C ASP A 95 -48.83 -33.25 10.61
N ALA A 96 -48.40 -34.33 9.95
CA ALA A 96 -49.22 -35.18 9.07
C ALA A 96 -49.91 -36.27 9.88
#